data_AF-A0A2P6RJ64-F1
#
_entry.id   AF-A0A2P6RJ64-F1
#
_cell.length_a   1.000
_cell.length_b   1.000
_cell.length_c   1.000
_cell.angle_alpha   90.00
_cell.angle_beta   90.00
_cell.angle_gamma   90.00
#
_symmetry.space_group_name_H-M   'P 1'
#
loop_
_entity.id
_entity.type
_entity.pdbx_description
1 polymer ?
#
loop_
_entity_poly.entity_id
_entity_poly.type
_entity_poly.pdbx_seq_one_letter_code
_entity_poly.pdbx_strand_id
1 'polypeptide(L)'
;MPGFLNICMLTITCNLCSGEVPAQNEIDLTTTPSVDNGTHWGKQIFLLNPPIRVTEGDNLNGSFSMRCNKENHRLMEVEFSSEIKQYSGQLLPPFRNIYFIE
;
A
#
# COMPACT_ATOMS: atom_id res chain seq x y z
N MET A 1 -23.04 -1.62 -2.29
CA MET A 1 -22.98 -3.04 -2.75
C MET A 1 -21.79 -3.71 -2.08
N PRO A 2 -21.86 -4.99 -1.67
CA PRO A 2 -20.71 -5.68 -1.08
C PRO A 2 -19.64 -5.98 -2.14
N GLY A 3 -18.38 -5.68 -1.81
CA GLY A 3 -17.20 -5.95 -2.63
C GLY A 3 -16.21 -6.88 -1.91
N PHE A 4 -15.07 -7.11 -2.54
CA PHE A 4 -13.96 -7.89 -1.95
C PHE A 4 -12.69 -7.05 -1.95
N LEU A 5 -12.06 -6.96 -0.78
CA LEU A 5 -10.69 -6.50 -0.64
C LEU A 5 -9.76 -7.68 -0.89
N ASN A 6 -9.06 -7.64 -2.02
CA ASN A 6 -8.17 -8.71 -2.48
C ASN A 6 -6.73 -8.23 -2.74
N ILE A 7 -6.50 -6.92 -2.79
CA ILE A 7 -5.22 -6.33 -3.18
C ILE A 7 -4.92 -5.13 -2.27
N CYS A 8 -3.68 -5.05 -1.82
CA CYS A 8 -3.06 -3.81 -1.37
C CYS A 8 -2.02 -3.37 -2.39
N MET A 9 -2.04 -2.10 -2.79
CA MET A 9 -1.15 -1.55 -3.80
C MET A 9 -0.22 -0.52 -3.16
N LEU A 10 1.08 -0.65 -3.40
CA LEU A 10 2.08 0.33 -2.98
C LEU A 10 2.54 1.17 -4.16
N THR A 11 2.59 2.48 -3.94
CA THR A 11 3.03 3.49 -4.89
C THR A 11 4.01 4.44 -4.23
N ILE A 12 4.93 4.96 -5.02
CA ILE A 12 5.92 5.95 -4.58
C ILE A 12 5.64 7.27 -5.29
N THR A 13 5.77 8.36 -4.54
CA THR A 13 5.85 9.73 -5.06
C THR A 13 7.14 10.35 -4.53
N CYS A 14 7.93 10.95 -5.41
CA CYS A 14 9.13 11.68 -5.08
C CYS A 14 8.90 13.16 -5.41
N ASN A 15 9.13 14.03 -4.44
CA ASN A 15 9.08 15.47 -4.61
C ASN A 15 10.51 16.01 -4.74
N LEU A 16 10.76 16.78 -5.80
CA LEU A 16 12.07 17.31 -6.13
C LEU A 16 12.20 18.76 -5.68
N CYS A 17 12.48 18.94 -4.38
CA CYS A 17 12.72 20.25 -3.75
C CYS A 17 14.03 20.21 -2.93
N SER A 18 14.85 21.27 -3.01
CA SER A 18 16.05 21.43 -2.18
C SER A 18 15.82 22.52 -1.12
N GLY A 19 16.17 22.22 0.13
CA GLY A 19 16.02 23.19 1.24
C GLY A 19 17.03 24.34 1.21
N GLU A 20 18.19 24.14 0.56
CA GLU A 20 19.26 25.15 0.47
C GLU A 20 19.08 26.06 -0.75
N VAL A 21 18.56 25.49 -1.85
CA VAL A 21 18.21 26.23 -3.07
C VAL A 21 16.83 25.74 -3.51
N PRO A 22 15.74 26.33 -3.00
CA PRO A 22 14.40 25.91 -3.37
C PRO A 22 14.21 25.99 -4.88
N ALA A 23 13.65 24.91 -5.43
CA ALA A 23 13.32 24.86 -6.84
C ALA A 23 12.31 25.98 -7.15
N GLN A 24 12.42 26.60 -8.32
CA GLN A 24 11.44 27.61 -8.76
C GLN A 24 10.04 27.02 -8.90
N ASN A 25 9.95 25.72 -9.22
CA ASN A 25 8.73 24.95 -9.28
C ASN A 25 8.98 23.61 -8.60
N GLU A 26 8.08 23.19 -7.71
CA GLU A 26 8.09 21.83 -7.17
C GLU A 26 7.66 20.86 -8.28
N ILE A 27 8.42 19.76 -8.42
CA ILE A 27 8.10 18.72 -9.41
C ILE A 27 7.87 17.42 -8.66
N ASP A 28 6.68 16.85 -8.86
CA ASP A 28 6.31 15.56 -8.34
C ASP A 28 6.47 14.47 -9.41
N LEU A 29 7.33 13.50 -9.12
CA LEU A 29 7.39 12.25 -9.86
C LEU A 29 6.58 11.22 -9.09
N THR A 30 5.37 10.95 -9.56
CA THR A 30 4.51 9.94 -8.96
C THR A 30 4.40 8.70 -9.82
N THR A 31 4.23 7.57 -9.15
CA THR A 31 3.82 6.34 -9.81
C THR A 31 2.32 6.13 -9.74
N THR A 32 1.50 6.92 -9.01
CA THR A 32 0.07 6.65 -8.72
C THR A 32 -0.75 6.09 -9.89
N PRO A 33 -1.78 5.25 -9.64
CA PRO A 33 -2.58 4.66 -10.70
C PRO A 33 -3.10 5.72 -11.68
N SER A 34 -2.80 5.55 -12.96
CA SER A 34 -3.23 6.43 -14.05
C SER A 34 -3.46 5.62 -15.30
N VAL A 35 -4.46 6.01 -16.09
CA VAL A 35 -4.75 5.41 -17.40
C VAL A 35 -3.69 5.82 -18.42
N ASP A 36 -3.26 7.08 -18.36
CA ASP A 36 -2.43 7.69 -19.40
C ASP A 36 -0.94 7.83 -19.00
N ASN A 37 -0.65 7.87 -17.69
CA ASN A 37 0.68 8.22 -17.16
C ASN A 37 1.36 7.02 -16.48
N GLY A 38 1.46 5.90 -17.18
CA GLY A 38 2.20 4.73 -16.71
C GLY A 38 3.70 4.99 -16.62
N THR A 39 4.35 4.51 -15.56
CA THR A 39 5.82 4.52 -15.43
C THR A 39 6.37 3.11 -15.56
N HIS A 40 7.64 2.97 -15.97
CA HIS A 40 8.30 1.67 -16.11
C HIS A 40 8.45 0.91 -14.77
N TRP A 41 8.40 1.60 -13.62
CA TRP A 41 8.35 0.97 -12.29
C TRP A 41 7.02 0.31 -11.99
N GLY A 42 5.94 0.73 -12.67
CA GLY A 42 4.61 0.20 -12.44
C GLY A 42 4.15 0.39 -10.99
N LYS A 43 3.62 -0.68 -10.40
CA LYS A 43 2.95 -0.72 -9.10
C LYS A 43 3.34 -2.02 -8.40
N GLN A 44 3.61 -1.97 -7.10
CA GLN A 44 3.75 -3.19 -6.33
C GLN A 44 2.38 -3.64 -5.82
N ILE A 45 1.98 -4.86 -6.17
CA ILE A 45 0.69 -5.45 -5.80
C ILE A 45 0.93 -6.55 -4.77
N PHE A 46 0.23 -6.47 -3.64
CA PHE A 46 0.20 -7.49 -2.60
C PHE A 46 -1.17 -8.14 -2.58
N LEU A 47 -1.22 -9.44 -2.87
CA LEU A 47 -2.48 -10.19 -2.90
C LEU A 47 -2.88 -10.62 -1.48
N LEU A 48 -4.12 -10.35 -1.12
CA LEU A 48 -4.74 -10.84 0.11
C LEU A 48 -5.45 -12.16 -0.19
N ASN A 49 -5.01 -13.21 0.48
CA ASN A 49 -5.60 -14.53 0.37
C ASN A 49 -5.90 -15.08 1.77
N PRO A 50 -7.17 -15.35 2.12
CA PRO A 50 -8.35 -15.23 1.28
C PRO A 50 -8.80 -13.77 1.04
N PRO A 51 -9.51 -13.46 -0.07
CA PRO A 51 -10.17 -12.18 -0.24
C PRO A 51 -11.17 -11.89 0.88
N ILE A 52 -11.23 -10.64 1.34
CA ILE A 52 -12.07 -10.24 2.46
C ILE A 52 -13.29 -9.52 1.95
N ARG A 53 -14.48 -9.99 2.33
CA ARG A 53 -15.72 -9.33 1.96
C ARG A 53 -15.87 -8.03 2.74
N VAL A 54 -16.06 -6.92 2.04
CA VAL A 54 -16.23 -5.58 2.61
C VAL A 54 -17.47 -4.92 2.02
N THR A 55 -18.11 -4.07 2.81
CA THR A 55 -19.26 -3.26 2.39
C THR A 55 -18.95 -1.79 2.62
N GLU A 56 -19.59 -0.93 1.84
CA GLU A 56 -19.55 0.51 2.07
C GLU A 56 -19.94 0.83 3.53
N GLY A 57 -19.13 1.66 4.19
CA GLY A 57 -19.28 1.98 5.62
C GLY A 57 -18.48 1.09 6.57
N ASP A 58 -17.90 -0.02 6.10
CA ASP A 58 -16.91 -0.78 6.90
C ASP A 58 -15.65 0.09 7.10
N ASN A 59 -15.09 0.04 8.30
CA ASN A 59 -13.86 0.73 8.66
C ASN A 59 -12.69 -0.24 8.69
N LEU A 60 -11.63 0.10 7.96
CA LEU A 60 -10.41 -0.68 7.89
C LEU A 60 -9.29 0.06 8.62
N ASN A 61 -8.82 -0.50 9.73
CA ASN A 61 -7.66 -0.02 10.44
C ASN A 61 -6.47 -0.91 10.06
N GLY A 62 -5.52 -0.37 9.30
CA GLY A 62 -4.38 -1.10 8.77
C GLY A 62 -3.07 -0.61 9.35
N SER A 63 -2.14 -1.53 9.58
CA SER A 63 -0.74 -1.25 9.88
C SER A 63 0.13 -1.84 8.79
N PHE A 64 1.08 -1.04 8.30
CA PHE A 64 2.02 -1.41 7.27
C PHE A 64 3.44 -1.19 7.80
N SER A 65 4.27 -2.22 7.75
CA SER A 65 5.68 -2.11 8.10
C SER A 65 6.54 -2.74 7.01
N MET A 66 7.71 -2.15 6.78
CA MET A 66 8.60 -2.54 5.71
C MET A 66 10.04 -2.47 6.22
N ARG A 67 10.81 -3.54 5.99
CA ARG A 67 12.20 -3.66 6.47
C ARG A 67 13.09 -4.28 5.41
N CYS A 68 14.35 -3.81 5.33
CA CYS A 68 15.37 -4.50 4.56
C CYS A 68 15.62 -5.90 5.14
N ASN A 69 15.76 -6.89 4.27
CA ASN A 69 16.17 -8.23 4.68
C ASN A 69 17.61 -8.20 5.27
N LYS A 70 17.86 -9.04 6.27
CA LYS A 70 19.15 -9.07 7.00
C LYS A 70 20.29 -9.68 6.20
N GLU A 71 19.99 -10.62 5.31
CA GLU A 71 20.99 -11.36 4.52
C GLU A 71 21.26 -10.67 3.19
N ASN A 72 20.24 -10.05 2.60
CA ASN A 72 20.37 -9.25 1.39
C ASN A 72 19.60 -7.94 1.52
N HIS A 73 20.32 -6.86 1.76
CA HIS A 73 19.76 -5.51 1.92
C HIS A 73 19.04 -4.96 0.67
N ARG A 74 19.10 -5.64 -0.49
CA ARG A 74 18.32 -5.31 -1.68
C ARG A 74 16.89 -5.85 -1.64
N LEU A 75 16.64 -6.88 -0.83
CA LEU A 75 15.32 -7.46 -0.65
C LEU A 75 14.60 -6.76 0.49
N MET A 76 13.28 -6.66 0.37
CA MET A 76 12.43 -6.02 1.37
C MET A 76 11.40 -7.01 1.87
N GLU A 77 11.23 -7.07 3.19
CA GLU A 77 10.12 -7.76 3.83
C GLU A 77 9.06 -6.74 4.20
N VAL A 78 7.84 -6.99 3.76
CA VAL A 78 6.68 -6.13 3.96
C VAL A 78 5.66 -6.89 4.78
N GLU A 79 5.26 -6.32 5.91
CA GLU A 79 4.19 -6.84 6.73
C GLU A 79 3.00 -5.90 6.71
N PHE A 80 1.84 -6.46 6.38
CA PHE A 80 0.56 -5.77 6.42
C PHE A 80 -0.39 -6.49 7.36
N SER A 81 -0.90 -5.77 8.35
CA SER A 81 -1.91 -6.27 9.30
C SER A 81 -3.11 -5.33 9.32
N SER A 82 -4.29 -5.88 9.59
CA SER A 82 -5.48 -5.05 9.66
C SER A 82 -6.59 -5.64 10.50
N GLU A 83 -7.34 -4.74 11.13
CA GLU A 83 -8.61 -4.96 11.79
C GLU A 83 -9.73 -4.31 10.97
N ILE A 84 -10.80 -5.05 10.71
CA ILE A 84 -11.95 -4.55 9.96
C ILE A 84 -13.16 -4.50 10.89
N LYS A 85 -13.73 -3.31 11.05
CA LYS A 85 -14.98 -3.09 11.75
C LYS A 85 -16.09 -2.89 10.72
N GLN A 86 -17.00 -3.84 10.65
CA GLN A 86 -18.15 -3.73 9.75
C GLN A 86 -19.05 -2.56 10.16
N TYR A 87 -19.80 -2.01 9.21
CA TYR A 87 -20.75 -0.93 9.46
C TYR A 87 -21.79 -1.29 10.54
N SER A 88 -22.11 -2.58 10.69
CA SER A 88 -23.00 -3.12 11.74
C SER A 88 -22.41 -3.02 13.15
N GLY A 89 -21.14 -2.65 13.28
CA GLY A 89 -20.37 -2.65 14.52
C GLY A 89 -19.62 -3.95 14.80
N GLN A 90 -19.85 -5.01 14.01
CA GLN A 90 -19.15 -6.29 14.17
C GLN A 90 -17.67 -6.16 13.77
N LEU A 91 -16.78 -6.70 14.60
CA LEU A 91 -15.36 -6.83 14.28
C LEU A 91 -15.11 -8.17 13.58
N LEU A 92 -14.43 -8.12 12.42
CA LEU A 92 -13.93 -9.32 11.75
C LEU A 92 -12.61 -9.78 12.41
N PRO A 93 -12.23 -11.07 12.28
CA PRO A 93 -10.94 -11.52 12.73
C PRO A 93 -9.81 -10.70 12.09
N PRO A 94 -8.84 -10.22 12.88
CA PRO A 94 -7.69 -9.52 12.34
C PRO A 94 -6.87 -10.46 11.46
N PHE A 95 -6.19 -9.91 10.47
CA PHE A 95 -5.28 -10.66 9.62
C PHE A 95 -3.91 -10.00 9.56
N ARG A 96 -2.91 -10.81 9.22
CA ARG A 96 -1.51 -10.41 9.06
C ARG A 96 -0.91 -11.18 7.89
N ASN A 97 -0.38 -10.46 6.92
CA ASN A 97 0.31 -11.02 5.76
C ASN A 97 1.74 -10.49 5.70
N ILE A 98 2.66 -11.36 5.30
CA ILE A 98 4.07 -11.03 5.07
C ILE A 98 4.36 -11.27 3.60
N TYR A 99 4.97 -10.30 2.95
CA TYR A 99 5.33 -10.30 1.54
C TYR A 99 6.82 -10.01 1.38
N PHE A 100 7.39 -10.45 0.27
CA PHE A 100 8.77 -10.21 -0.08
C PHE A 100 8.83 -9.49 -1.43
N ILE A 101 9.66 -8.44 -1.50
CA ILE A 101 10.00 -7.75 -2.73
C ILE A 101 11.47 -8.07 -3.03
N GLU A 102 11.72 -8.52 -4.26
CA GLU A 102 13.04 -8.90 -4.76
C GLU A 102 13.66 -7.87 -5.70
#